data_AF-A0A519STB9-F1
#
_entry.id   AF-A0A519STB9-F1
#
_cell.length_a   1.000
_cell.length_b   1.000
_cell.length_c   1.000
_cell.angle_alpha   90.00
_cell.angle_beta   90.00
_cell.angle_gamma   90.00
#
_symmetry.space_group_name_H-M   'P 1'
#
loop_
_entity.id
_entity.type
_entity.pdbx_description
1 polymer ?
#
loop_
_entity_poly.entity_id
_entity_poly.type
_entity_poly.pdbx_seq_one_letter_code
_entity_poly.pdbx_strand_id
1 'polypeptide(L)'
;ARTTQSFIAHTTGLGMFPGDNPVIHIPVLRSDVLNLLHHRILEVAAPLCSRTDKFSAPDLWLPHVSLALHDTTPELLGPVLQFLNNQTFNLELEISNLAILQPQGDMFVREVVFEFGK
;
A
#
# COMPACT_ATOMS: atom_id res chain seq x y z
N ALA A 1 -16.31 -1.77 -5.92
CA ALA A 1 -15.80 -1.90 -7.29
C ALA A 1 -16.71 -1.24 -8.32
N ARG A 2 -17.91 -1.76 -8.60
CA ARG A 2 -18.88 -1.19 -9.58
C ARG A 2 -19.06 0.33 -9.58
N THR A 3 -19.18 0.92 -8.40
CA THR A 3 -19.43 2.37 -8.21
C THR A 3 -18.16 3.21 -8.06
N THR A 4 -16.98 2.59 -8.14
CA THR A 4 -15.68 3.27 -8.10
C THR A 4 -15.20 3.37 -9.54
N GLN A 5 -14.75 4.55 -9.97
CA GLN A 5 -14.09 4.73 -11.26
C GLN A 5 -12.58 4.57 -11.08
N SER A 6 -11.86 4.18 -12.13
CA SER A 6 -10.39 4.24 -12.11
C SER A 6 -9.93 5.68 -11.84
N PHE A 7 -8.84 5.83 -11.11
CA PHE A 7 -8.26 7.14 -10.82
C PHE A 7 -6.74 7.06 -10.76
N ILE A 8 -6.08 8.19 -10.97
CA ILE A 8 -4.63 8.30 -10.85
C ILE A 8 -4.27 8.59 -9.39
N ALA A 9 -3.36 7.78 -8.85
CA ALA A 9 -2.64 8.05 -7.62
C ALA A 9 -1.23 8.52 -7.96
N HIS A 10 -0.69 9.40 -7.13
CA HIS A 10 0.68 9.89 -7.29
C HIS A 10 1.54 9.34 -6.16
N THR A 11 2.79 9.06 -6.48
CA THR A 11 3.80 8.65 -5.49
C THR A 11 4.86 9.74 -5.34
N THR A 12 5.64 9.68 -4.26
CA THR A 12 6.81 10.56 -4.14
C THR A 12 7.91 9.95 -3.30
N GLY A 13 9.16 10.14 -3.77
CA GLY A 13 10.36 9.83 -3.01
C GLY A 13 10.41 8.42 -2.42
N LEU A 14 11.17 8.29 -1.34
CA LEU A 14 11.30 7.05 -0.57
C LEU A 14 10.91 7.33 0.88
N GLY A 15 10.20 6.39 1.48
CA GLY A 15 9.87 6.37 2.89
C GLY A 15 10.46 5.14 3.57
N MET A 16 10.57 5.19 4.90
CA MET A 16 10.98 4.06 5.71
C MET A 16 10.08 3.92 6.94
N PHE A 17 9.68 2.69 7.25
CA PHE A 17 9.16 2.36 8.56
C PHE A 17 10.29 1.81 9.42
N PRO A 18 10.61 2.43 10.56
CA PRO A 18 11.71 2.00 11.42
C PRO A 18 11.37 0.70 12.18
N GLY A 19 12.40 -0.02 12.60
CA GLY A 19 12.31 -1.25 13.37
C GLY A 19 13.57 -2.09 13.20
N ASP A 20 13.64 -3.26 13.83
CA ASP A 20 14.78 -4.19 13.71
C ASP A 20 15.00 -4.64 12.25
N ASN A 21 13.90 -4.74 11.49
CA ASN A 21 13.91 -4.99 10.04
C ASN A 21 13.15 -3.86 9.33
N PRO A 22 13.82 -2.75 8.97
CA PRO A 22 13.17 -1.52 8.51
C PRO A 22 12.55 -1.64 7.11
N VAL A 23 11.27 -1.34 6.94
CA VAL A 23 10.59 -1.49 5.64
C VAL A 23 10.79 -0.24 4.78
N ILE A 24 11.39 -0.41 3.59
CA ILE A 24 11.52 0.65 2.59
C ILE A 24 10.31 0.62 1.68
N HIS A 25 9.71 1.78 1.45
CA HIS A 25 8.49 1.90 0.65
C HIS A 25 8.50 3.17 -0.20
N ILE A 26 7.62 3.19 -1.21
CA ILE A 26 7.26 4.38 -1.97
C ILE A 26 5.94 4.90 -1.40
N PRO A 27 5.93 6.08 -0.73
CA PRO A 27 4.71 6.72 -0.28
C PRO A 27 3.77 7.03 -1.45
N VAL A 28 2.49 6.72 -1.27
CA VAL A 28 1.40 7.16 -2.15
C VAL A 28 0.76 8.40 -1.52
N LEU A 29 0.61 9.47 -2.31
CA LEU A 29 -0.05 10.68 -1.85
C LEU A 29 -1.54 10.40 -1.62
N ARG A 30 -2.03 10.77 -0.44
CA ARG A 30 -3.45 10.72 -0.14
C ARG A 30 -4.20 11.74 -1.00
N SER A 31 -5.31 11.30 -1.58
CA SER A 31 -6.27 12.14 -2.29
C SER A 31 -7.67 11.86 -1.77
N ASP A 32 -8.62 12.76 -2.04
CA ASP A 32 -10.01 12.58 -1.61
C ASP A 32 -10.60 11.27 -2.18
N VAL A 33 -10.29 10.93 -3.43
CA VAL A 33 -10.77 9.71 -4.09
C VAL A 33 -10.17 8.45 -3.43
N LEU A 34 -8.87 8.46 -3.15
CA LEU A 34 -8.19 7.33 -2.51
C LEU A 34 -8.67 7.14 -1.06
N ASN A 35 -8.86 8.24 -0.33
CA ASN A 35 -9.43 8.21 1.03
C ASN A 35 -10.87 7.68 1.02
N LEU A 36 -11.70 8.13 0.09
CA LEU A 36 -13.08 7.65 -0.04
C LEU A 36 -13.13 6.15 -0.34
N LEU A 37 -12.27 5.65 -1.24
CA LEU A 37 -12.16 4.22 -1.49
C LEU A 37 -11.76 3.45 -0.23
N HIS A 38 -10.74 3.92 0.49
CA HIS A 38 -10.27 3.30 1.73
C HIS A 38 -11.35 3.24 2.81
N HIS A 39 -12.06 4.34 3.05
CA HIS A 39 -13.16 4.37 4.01
C HIS A 39 -14.25 3.35 3.69
N ARG A 40 -14.64 3.26 2.41
CA ARG A 40 -15.65 2.28 1.96
C ARG A 40 -15.17 0.84 2.12
N ILE A 41 -13.89 0.58 1.88
CA ILE A 41 -13.30 -0.74 2.13
C ILE A 41 -13.40 -1.08 3.62
N LEU A 42 -13.03 -0.14 4.50
CA LEU A 42 -13.13 -0.34 5.94
C LEU A 42 -14.56 -0.56 6.42
N GLU A 43 -15.54 0.21 5.91
CA GLU A 43 -16.96 0.04 6.25
C GLU A 43 -17.47 -1.37 5.91
N VAL A 44 -17.08 -1.90 4.75
CA VAL A 44 -17.47 -3.25 4.31
C VAL A 44 -16.70 -4.34 5.06
N ALA A 45 -15.42 -4.13 5.35
CA ALA A 45 -14.56 -5.12 6.01
C ALA A 45 -14.78 -5.17 7.53
N ALA A 46 -15.11 -4.05 8.17
CA ALA A 46 -15.27 -3.95 9.62
C ALA A 46 -16.15 -5.04 10.26
N PRO A 47 -17.36 -5.37 9.74
CA PRO A 47 -18.17 -6.44 10.33
C PRO A 47 -17.63 -7.85 10.06
N LEU A 48 -16.69 -8.02 9.13
CA LEU A 48 -16.11 -9.31 8.73
C LEU A 48 -14.79 -9.61 9.44
N CYS A 49 -14.12 -8.59 9.97
CA CYS A 49 -12.83 -8.72 10.64
C CYS A 49 -12.98 -8.71 12.15
N SER A 50 -12.32 -9.64 12.85
CA SER A 50 -12.24 -9.61 14.32
C SER A 50 -11.42 -8.42 14.83
N ARG A 51 -10.48 -7.92 14.01
CA ARG A 51 -9.68 -6.72 14.25
C ARG A 51 -9.11 -6.18 12.94
N THR A 52 -9.06 -4.87 12.80
CA THR A 52 -8.26 -4.18 11.78
C THR A 52 -6.96 -3.68 12.40
N ASP A 53 -5.87 -3.63 11.62
CA ASP A 53 -4.61 -3.04 12.09
C ASP A 53 -4.83 -1.55 12.40
N LYS A 54 -4.23 -1.05 13.49
CA LYS A 54 -4.32 0.37 13.86
C LYS A 54 -3.77 1.29 12.76
N PHE A 55 -2.80 0.83 11.98
CA PHE A 55 -2.22 1.59 10.86
C PHE A 55 -3.07 1.55 9.59
N SER A 56 -4.16 0.77 9.59
CA SER A 56 -5.23 0.86 8.60
C SER A 56 -6.33 1.83 9.03
N ALA A 57 -6.26 2.43 10.23
CA ALA A 57 -7.23 3.45 10.63
C ALA A 57 -7.05 4.74 9.81
N PRO A 58 -8.13 5.47 9.43
CA PRO A 58 -8.04 6.61 8.52
C PRO A 58 -7.09 7.74 8.92
N ASP A 59 -6.88 7.93 10.22
CA ASP A 59 -6.00 8.92 10.84
C ASP A 59 -4.52 8.52 10.80
N LEU A 60 -4.23 7.21 10.81
CA LEU A 60 -2.88 6.64 10.80
C LEU A 60 -2.49 5.99 9.47
N TRP A 61 -3.41 5.99 8.50
CA TRP A 61 -3.19 5.34 7.22
C TRP A 61 -2.20 6.08 6.34
N LEU A 62 -1.08 5.41 6.04
CA LEU A 62 -0.09 5.81 5.05
C LEU A 62 -0.10 4.81 3.89
N PRO A 63 -0.84 5.09 2.79
CA PRO A 63 -0.80 4.23 1.62
C PRO A 63 0.60 4.24 1.01
N HIS A 64 1.10 3.06 0.66
CA HIS A 64 2.45 2.90 0.16
C HIS A 64 2.59 1.64 -0.70
N VAL A 65 3.63 1.62 -1.54
CA VAL A 65 4.09 0.43 -2.25
C VAL A 65 5.36 -0.04 -1.56
N SER A 66 5.33 -1.21 -0.92
CA SER A 66 6.50 -1.78 -0.26
C SER A 66 7.53 -2.25 -1.30
N LEU A 67 8.81 -1.93 -1.10
CA LEU A 67 9.90 -2.36 -1.97
C LEU A 67 10.72 -3.51 -1.36
N ALA A 68 10.98 -3.43 -0.06
CA ALA A 68 11.73 -4.43 0.70
C ALA A 68 10.99 -4.69 2.02
N LEU A 69 10.63 -5.95 2.26
CA LEU A 69 9.77 -6.39 3.36
C LEU A 69 10.54 -7.42 4.20
N HIS A 70 10.96 -6.99 5.40
CA HIS A 70 11.58 -7.85 6.43
C HIS A 70 12.90 -8.54 6.07
N ASP A 71 13.45 -8.30 4.88
CA ASP A 71 14.78 -8.74 4.43
C ASP A 71 15.86 -7.65 4.57
N THR A 72 15.49 -6.52 5.17
CA THR A 72 16.36 -5.39 5.44
C THR A 72 16.93 -5.44 6.85
N THR A 73 18.21 -5.08 6.99
CA THR A 73 18.83 -4.80 8.28
C THR A 73 19.31 -3.35 8.33
N PRO A 74 19.57 -2.77 9.51
CA PRO A 74 20.10 -1.40 9.62
C PRO A 74 21.37 -1.16 8.79
N GLU A 75 22.23 -2.17 8.65
CA GLU A 75 23.47 -2.11 7.88
C GLU A 75 23.22 -2.04 6.36
N LEU A 76 22.12 -2.62 5.88
CA LEU A 76 21.74 -2.63 4.47
C LEU A 76 21.05 -1.32 4.03
N LEU A 77 20.58 -0.50 4.95
CA LEU A 77 19.86 0.75 4.63
C LEU A 77 20.68 1.70 3.76
N GLY A 78 21.95 1.94 4.11
CA GLY A 78 22.82 2.87 3.38
C GLY A 78 22.99 2.47 1.90
N PRO A 79 23.48 1.25 1.62
CA PRO A 79 23.62 0.76 0.24
C PRO A 79 22.31 0.76 -0.55
N VAL A 80 21.19 0.34 0.06
CA VAL A 80 19.90 0.30 -0.64
C VAL A 80 19.41 1.71 -0.98
N LEU A 81 19.47 2.65 -0.03
CA LEU A 81 19.09 4.03 -0.30
C LEU A 81 19.99 4.67 -1.35
N GLN A 82 21.29 4.41 -1.33
CA GLN A 82 22.21 4.89 -2.36
C GLN A 82 21.85 4.36 -3.75
N PHE A 83 21.48 3.07 -3.85
CA PHE A 83 21.05 2.47 -5.10
C PHE A 83 19.75 3.11 -5.62
N LEU A 84 18.73 3.21 -4.75
CA LEU A 84 17.40 3.71 -5.12
C LEU A 84 17.39 5.21 -5.41
N ASN A 85 18.24 6.00 -4.77
CA ASN A 85 18.30 7.46 -4.95
C ASN A 85 18.74 7.91 -6.37
N ASN A 86 19.15 6.97 -7.24
CA ASN A 86 19.44 7.25 -8.64
C ASN A 86 18.18 7.29 -9.53
N GLN A 87 17.00 7.00 -8.98
CA GLN A 87 15.72 7.02 -9.68
C GLN A 87 14.75 8.00 -9.03
N THR A 88 13.80 8.49 -9.84
CA THR A 88 12.64 9.21 -9.30
C THR A 88 11.51 8.23 -9.03
N PHE A 89 10.87 8.40 -7.88
CA PHE A 89 9.66 7.69 -7.50
C PHE A 89 8.44 8.63 -7.50
N ASN A 90 8.52 9.72 -8.28
CA ASN A 90 7.36 10.54 -8.59
C ASN A 90 6.60 9.90 -9.76
N LEU A 91 5.88 8.81 -9.47
CA LEU A 91 5.14 8.03 -10.47
C LEU A 91 3.66 8.37 -10.42
N GLU A 92 3.02 8.25 -11.59
CA GLU A 92 1.57 8.20 -11.74
C GLU A 92 1.15 6.74 -11.85
N LEU A 93 0.24 6.31 -10.97
CA LEU A 93 -0.27 4.95 -10.91
C LEU A 93 -1.78 4.97 -11.18
N GLU A 94 -2.23 4.24 -12.19
CA GLU A 94 -3.66 4.02 -12.37
C GLU A 94 -4.15 2.97 -11.36
N ILE A 95 -5.04 3.39 -10.46
CA ILE A 95 -5.75 2.48 -9.56
C ILE A 95 -7.07 2.10 -10.24
N SER A 96 -7.07 0.92 -10.86
CA SER A 96 -8.18 0.43 -11.69
C SER A 96 -8.92 -0.78 -11.11
N ASN A 97 -8.40 -1.38 -10.03
CA ASN A 97 -8.97 -2.58 -9.45
C ASN A 97 -8.70 -2.69 -7.94
N LEU A 98 -9.45 -3.60 -7.31
CA LEU A 98 -9.20 -4.06 -5.94
C LEU A 98 -9.11 -5.59 -5.95
N ALA A 99 -8.20 -6.19 -5.18
CA ALA A 99 -8.10 -7.63 -5.05
C ALA A 99 -8.29 -8.08 -3.59
N ILE A 100 -8.90 -9.26 -3.41
CA ILE A 100 -8.87 -9.99 -2.14
C ILE A 100 -7.73 -11.01 -2.25
N LEU A 101 -6.89 -11.05 -1.23
CA LEU A 101 -5.75 -11.95 -1.15
C LEU A 101 -5.93 -12.91 0.03
N GLN A 102 -5.49 -14.15 -0.15
CA GLN A 102 -5.50 -15.19 0.86
C GLN A 102 -4.05 -15.50 1.29
N PRO A 103 -3.75 -15.61 2.60
CA PRO A 103 -2.43 -16.03 3.05
C PRO A 103 -2.16 -17.49 2.68
N GLN A 104 -0.96 -17.75 2.16
CA GLN A 104 -0.46 -19.09 1.84
C GLN A 104 1.03 -19.17 2.19
N GLY A 105 1.33 -19.72 3.38
CA GLY A 105 2.68 -19.70 3.93
C GLY A 105 3.13 -18.27 4.21
N ASP A 106 4.30 -17.90 3.71
CA ASP A 106 4.88 -16.55 3.86
C ASP A 106 4.42 -15.56 2.77
N MET A 107 3.48 -15.98 1.91
CA MET A 107 2.99 -15.21 0.77
C MET A 107 1.50 -14.95 0.85
N PHE A 108 1.03 -13.98 0.05
CA PHE A 108 -0.39 -13.79 -0.21
C PHE A 108 -0.69 -14.14 -1.67
N VAL A 109 -1.72 -14.96 -1.89
CA VAL A 109 -2.18 -15.38 -3.20
C VAL A 109 -3.49 -14.68 -3.54
N ARG A 110 -3.62 -14.23 -4.77
CA ARG A 110 -4.79 -13.51 -5.25
C ARG A 110 -5.98 -14.45 -5.39
N GLU A 111 -7.00 -14.23 -4.58
CA GLU A 111 -8.24 -15.00 -4.60
C GLU A 111 -9.20 -14.47 -5.67
N VAL A 112 -9.47 -13.17 -5.66
CA VAL A 112 -10.37 -12.52 -6.62
C VAL A 112 -9.94 -11.08 -6.90
N VAL A 113 -10.23 -10.62 -8.11
CA VAL A 113 -10.02 -9.23 -8.56
C VAL A 113 -11.35 -8.62 -8.97
N PHE A 114 -11.58 -7.40 -8.52
CA PHE A 114 -12.71 -6.57 -8.90
C PHE A 114 -12.20 -5.34 -9.64
N GLU A 115 -12.43 -5.32 -10.95
CA GLU A 115 -12.20 -4.14 -11.78
C GLU A 115 -13.17 -3.01 -11.40
N PHE A 116 -12.68 -1.78 -11.43
CA PHE A 116 -13.50 -0.59 -11.21
C PHE A 116 -14.37 -0.29 -12.43
N GLY A 117 -15.57 0.23 -12.19
CA GLY A 117 -16.56 0.55 -13.23
C GLY A 117 -17.22 -0.64 -13.93
N LYS A 118 -16.93 -1.90 -13.55
CA LYS A 118 -17.53 -3.12 -14.11
C LYS A 118 -18.42 -3.86 -13.12
#